data_AF-A0A9D5TXJ7-F1
#
_entry.id   AF-A0A9D5TXJ7-F1
#
_cell.length_a   1.000
_cell.length_b   1.000
_cell.length_c   1.000
_cell.angle_alpha   90.00
_cell.angle_beta   90.00
_cell.angle_gamma   90.00
#
_symmetry.space_group_name_H-M   'P 1'
#
loop_
_entity.id
_entity.type
_entity.pdbx_description
1 polymer ?
#
loop_
_entity_poly.entity_id
_entity_poly.type
_entity_poly.pdbx_seq_one_letter_code
_entity_poly.pdbx_strand_id
1 'polypeptide(L)' 'MTADVKAKQRRPTNVSLDAELLQEAKKLGINISRSAESGLRDAISMKRAELWKEQNKAALEASNSYVTKHGIPLAKHRKF' A
#
# COMPACT_ATOMS: atom_id res chain seq x y z
N MET A 1 -25.34 10.70 16.21
CA MET A 1 -25.09 9.67 15.18
C MET A 1 -23.65 9.18 15.33
N THR A 2 -23.43 8.19 16.18
CA THR A 2 -22.12 7.55 16.37
C THR A 2 -21.96 6.49 15.28
N ALA A 3 -20.99 6.66 14.40
CA ALA A 3 -20.68 5.69 13.36
C ALA A 3 -20.27 4.37 14.00
N ASP A 4 -21.03 3.33 13.75
CA ASP A 4 -20.72 1.95 14.11
C ASP A 4 -19.50 1.52 13.29
N VAL A 5 -18.31 1.62 13.90
CA VAL A 5 -17.08 1.09 13.29
C VAL A 5 -17.20 -0.42 13.33
N LYS A 6 -17.77 -0.98 12.26
CA LYS A 6 -17.94 -2.43 12.08
C LYS A 6 -16.59 -3.10 12.29
N ALA A 7 -16.41 -3.71 13.47
CA ALA A 7 -15.16 -4.36 13.83
C ALA A 7 -14.85 -5.42 12.78
N LYS A 8 -13.77 -5.22 12.03
CA LYS A 8 -13.37 -6.11 10.95
C LYS A 8 -13.12 -7.50 11.56
N GLN A 9 -13.96 -8.46 11.20
CA GLN A 9 -13.89 -9.84 11.71
C GLN A 9 -12.50 -10.40 11.44
N ARG A 10 -11.71 -10.60 12.51
CA ARG A 10 -10.37 -11.18 12.42
C ARG A 10 -10.51 -12.69 12.41
N ARG A 11 -10.04 -13.33 11.33
CA ARG A 11 -10.00 -14.79 11.27
C ARG A 11 -8.63 -15.25 11.74
N PRO A 12 -8.55 -16.13 12.77
CA PRO A 12 -7.29 -16.75 13.12
C PRO A 12 -6.82 -17.56 11.91
N THR A 13 -5.60 -17.28 11.45
CA THR A 13 -5.00 -17.94 10.30
C THR A 13 -3.69 -18.53 10.78
N ASN A 14 -3.50 -19.84 10.61
CA ASN A 14 -2.24 -20.48 10.99
C ASN A 14 -1.19 -20.17 9.93
N VAL A 15 -0.05 -19.61 10.34
CA VAL A 15 1.03 -19.21 9.44
C VAL A 15 2.34 -19.80 9.95
N SER A 16 3.13 -20.37 9.04
CA SER A 16 4.47 -20.85 9.36
C SER A 16 5.46 -19.70 9.21
N LEU A 17 6.14 -19.37 10.31
CA LEU A 17 7.17 -18.33 10.38
C LEU A 17 8.45 -18.92 10.95
N ASP A 18 9.56 -18.25 10.70
CA ASP A 18 10.87 -18.63 11.23
C ASP A 18 10.85 -18.70 12.77
N ALA A 19 11.42 -19.78 13.31
CA ALA A 19 11.37 -20.06 14.74
C ALA A 19 12.27 -19.11 15.55
N GLU A 20 13.41 -18.69 15.01
CA GLU A 20 14.33 -17.76 15.67
C GLU A 20 13.70 -16.37 15.75
N LEU A 21 13.09 -15.92 14.66
CA LEU A 21 12.36 -14.65 14.58
C LEU A 21 11.16 -14.60 15.55
N LEU A 22 10.45 -15.72 15.71
CA LEU A 22 9.36 -15.82 16.70
C LEU A 22 9.88 -15.75 18.15
N GLN A 23 11.03 -16.38 18.44
CA GLN A 23 11.64 -16.31 19.76
C GLN A 23 12.12 -14.89 20.07
N GLU A 24 12.77 -14.23 19.12
CA GLU A 24 13.24 -12.86 19.26
C GLU A 24 12.06 -11.90 19.44
N ALA A 25 11.00 -12.02 18.63
CA ALA A 25 9.80 -11.22 18.79
C ALA A 25 9.17 -11.39 20.18
N LYS A 26 9.12 -12.61 20.71
CA LYS A 26 8.65 -12.87 22.08
C LYS A 26 9.54 -12.23 23.14
N LYS A 27 10.87 -12.34 23.01
CA LYS A 27 11.85 -11.73 23.93
C LYS A 27 11.70 -10.20 23.97
N LEU A 28 11.40 -9.60 22.82
CA LEU A 28 11.22 -8.16 22.66
C LEU A 28 9.78 -7.68 22.98
N GLY A 29 8.86 -8.58 23.34
CA GLY A 29 7.46 -8.23 23.63
C GLY A 29 6.67 -7.75 22.40
N ILE A 30 7.11 -8.11 21.19
CA ILE A 30 6.46 -7.71 19.94
C ILE A 30 5.17 -8.48 19.75
N ASN A 31 4.08 -7.76 19.43
CA ASN A 31 2.82 -8.39 19.07
C ASN A 31 2.89 -8.94 17.64
N ILE A 32 3.15 -10.24 17.53
CA ILE A 32 3.34 -10.96 16.25
C ILE A 32 2.11 -10.80 15.35
N SER A 33 0.90 -11.00 15.88
CA SER A 33 -0.33 -10.92 15.08
C SER A 33 -0.55 -9.52 14.50
N ARG A 34 -0.31 -8.47 15.28
CA ARG A 34 -0.44 -7.08 14.81
C ARG A 34 0.63 -6.73 13.77
N SER A 35 1.85 -7.20 13.98
CA SER A 35 2.97 -6.97 13.06
C SER A 35 2.76 -7.70 11.73
N ALA A 36 2.31 -8.94 11.77
CA ALA A 36 1.93 -9.72 10.60
C ALA A 36 0.79 -9.06 9.81
N GLU A 37 -0.24 -8.55 10.50
CA GLU A 37 -1.33 -7.82 9.85
C GLU A 37 -0.84 -6.55 9.13
N SER A 38 0.08 -5.81 9.75
CA SER A 38 0.68 -4.62 9.13
C SER A 38 1.50 -5.00 7.89
N GLY A 39 2.41 -5.97 8.01
CA GLY A 39 3.23 -6.41 6.89
C GLY A 39 2.40 -6.94 5.72
N LEU A 40 1.31 -7.66 6.01
CA LEU A 40 0.38 -8.12 4.99
C LEU A 40 -0.35 -6.96 4.30
N ARG A 41 -0.78 -5.94 5.06
CA ARG A 41 -1.41 -4.73 4.51
C ARG A 41 -0.46 -4.00 3.57
N ASP A 42 0.80 -3.88 3.96
CA ASP A 42 1.82 -3.18 3.18
C ASP A 42 2.13 -3.95 1.89
N ALA A 43 2.32 -5.28 1.97
CA ALA A 43 2.52 -6.12 0.81
C ALA A 43 1.34 -6.07 -0.18
N ILE A 44 0.10 -6.09 0.32
CA ILE A 44 -1.10 -5.94 -0.52
C ILE A 44 -1.14 -4.57 -1.20
N SER A 45 -0.83 -3.51 -0.45
CA SER A 45 -0.80 -2.13 -0.97
C SER A 45 0.22 -2.00 -2.10
N MET A 46 1.43 -2.49 -1.88
CA MET A 46 2.50 -2.51 -2.90
C MET A 46 2.04 -3.25 -4.14
N LYS A 47 1.49 -4.46 -3.99
CA LYS A 47 1.05 -5.25 -5.14
C LYS A 47 -0.08 -4.59 -5.92
N ARG A 48 -1.01 -3.94 -5.24
CA ARG A 48 -2.08 -3.15 -5.87
C ARG A 48 -1.52 -1.96 -6.63
N ALA A 49 -0.52 -1.26 -6.08
CA ALA A 49 0.12 -0.14 -6.74
C ALA A 49 0.85 -0.59 -8.02
N GLU A 50 1.52 -1.75 -8.00
CA GLU A 50 2.13 -2.35 -9.19
C GLU A 50 1.09 -2.64 -10.27
N LEU A 51 0.01 -3.35 -9.91
CA LEU A 51 -1.07 -3.69 -10.85
C LEU A 51 -1.74 -2.44 -11.42
N TRP A 52 -1.97 -1.42 -10.58
CA TRP A 52 -2.53 -0.16 -11.03
C TRP A 52 -1.62 0.54 -12.03
N LYS A 53 -0.30 0.59 -11.78
CA LYS A 53 0.67 1.16 -12.72
C LYS A 53 0.65 0.45 -14.06
N GLU A 54 0.58 -0.88 -14.06
CA GLU A 54 0.51 -1.67 -15.29
C GLU A 54 -0.76 -1.39 -16.08
N GLN A 55 -1.91 -1.38 -15.40
CA GLN A 55 -3.21 -1.07 -16.01
C GLN A 55 -3.28 0.36 -16.56
N ASN A 56 -2.64 1.31 -15.89
CA ASN A 56 -2.67 2.73 -16.27
C ASN A 56 -1.49 3.13 -17.15
N LYS A 57 -0.62 2.20 -17.54
CA LYS A 57 0.60 2.49 -18.30
C LYS A 57 0.30 3.26 -19.59
N ALA A 58 -0.68 2.80 -20.37
CA ALA A 58 -1.07 3.47 -21.61
C ALA A 58 -1.61 4.89 -21.39
N ALA A 59 -2.39 5.11 -20.33
CA ALA A 59 -2.92 6.43 -19.98
C ALA A 59 -1.80 7.38 -19.52
N LEU A 60 -0.84 6.86 -18.74
CA LEU A 60 0.35 7.60 -18.31
C LEU A 60 1.24 7.95 -19.50
N GLU A 61 1.49 7.02 -20.43
CA GLU A 61 2.27 7.26 -21.64
C GLU A 61 1.60 8.29 -22.56
N ALA A 62 0.28 8.23 -22.73
CA ALA A 62 -0.49 9.22 -23.48
C ALA A 62 -0.39 10.60 -22.83
N SER A 63 -0.55 10.68 -21.50
CA SER A 63 -0.42 11.92 -20.74
C SER A 63 0.98 12.51 -20.84
N ASN A 64 2.02 11.69 -20.64
CA ASN A 64 3.43 12.09 -20.79
C ASN A 64 3.71 12.60 -22.21
N SER A 65 3.24 11.90 -23.23
CA SER A 65 3.39 12.29 -24.64
C SER A 65 2.71 13.63 -24.93
N TYR A 66 1.55 13.87 -24.35
CA TYR A 66 0.84 15.15 -24.47
C TYR A 66 1.65 16.29 -23.85
N VAL A 67 2.16 16.10 -22.63
CA VAL A 67 2.98 17.12 -21.95
C VAL A 67 4.28 17.39 -22.71
N THR A 68 4.94 16.38 -23.27
CA THR A 68 6.13 16.57 -24.10
C THR A 68 5.83 17.42 -25.35
N LYS A 69 4.67 17.21 -25.97
CA LYS A 69 4.28 17.92 -27.21
C LYS A 69 3.75 19.33 -26.94
N HIS A 70 3.01 19.53 -25.86
CA HIS A 70 2.25 20.76 -25.61
C HIS A 70 2.77 21.58 -24.42
N GLY A 71 3.79 21.07 -23.72
CA GLY A 71 4.25 21.62 -22.45
C GLY A 71 3.30 21.27 -21.30
N ILE A 72 3.68 21.73 -20.10
CA ILE A 72 2.87 21.51 -18.90
C ILE A 72 1.60 22.38 -18.99
N PRO A 73 0.39 21.80 -18.95
CA PRO A 73 -0.84 22.57 -18.95
C PRO A 73 -0.86 23.59 -17.82
N LEU A 74 -1.34 24.80 -18.10
CA LEU A 74 -1.53 25.87 -17.10
C LEU A 74 -0.24 26.35 -16.41
N ALA A 75 0.96 25.94 -16.87
CA ALA A 75 2.23 26.43 -16.32
C ALA A 75 2.33 27.97 -16.28
N LYS A 76 1.71 28.63 -17.27
CA LYS A 76 1.60 30.10 -17.37
C LYS A 76 0.87 30.79 -16.21
N HIS A 77 0.17 30.06 -15.34
CA HIS A 77 -0.57 30.61 -14.20
C HIS A 77 0.06 30.24 -12.84
N ARG A 78 1.19 29.52 -12.82
CA ARG A 78 1.88 29.16 -11.57
C ARG A 78 2.53 30.42 -10.97
N LYS A 79 1.94 30.94 -9.89
CA LYS A 79 2.57 31.97 -9.04
C LYS A 79 3.56 31.28 -8.09
N PHE A 80 4.76 31.83 -8.00
CA PHE A 80 5.85 31.41 -7.11
C PHE A 80 5.68 32.03 -5.72
#